data_AF-A0AA97HE68-F1
#
_entry.id   AF-A0AA97HE68-F1
#
_cell.length_a   1.000
_cell.length_b   1.000
_cell.length_c   1.000
_cell.angle_alpha   90.00
_cell.angle_beta   90.00
_cell.angle_gamma   90.00
#
_symmetry.space_group_name_H-M   'P 1'
#
loop_
_entity.id
_entity.type
_entity.pdbx_description
1 polymer ?
#
loop_
_entity_poly.entity_id
_entity_poly.type
_entity_poly.pdbx_seq_one_letter_code
_entity_poly.pdbx_strand_id
1 'polypeptide(L)'
;MTNEFSILSATLLFLFVIDPFGNIPILLSVMKGVAQKRQYQIVIRDGLIGLLILVAFLFFGAEFLKVLHLETESISIAGGVVLFVIALKMIFPSALGQENTNAVEPFIVPISIPMLAGTFNVSNVIGYGEKLS
;
A
#
# COMPACT_ATOMS: atom_id res chain seq x y z
N MET A 1 -16.72 -18.93 27.31
CA MET A 1 -16.97 -17.51 26.95
C MET A 1 -15.69 -16.86 26.41
N THR A 2 -15.12 -17.38 25.31
CA THR A 2 -13.84 -16.87 24.74
C THR A 2 -13.91 -16.59 23.23
N ASN A 3 -15.02 -16.91 22.55
CA ASN A 3 -15.14 -16.71 21.09
C ASN A 3 -15.46 -15.26 20.69
N GLU A 4 -16.10 -14.47 21.55
CA GLU A 4 -16.45 -13.08 21.20
C GLU A 4 -15.22 -12.18 21.07
N PHE A 5 -14.24 -12.33 21.97
CA PHE A 5 -12.98 -11.60 21.87
C PHE A 5 -12.18 -11.98 20.62
N SER A 6 -12.25 -13.26 20.18
CA SER A 6 -11.55 -13.73 18.98
C SER A 6 -12.17 -13.18 17.69
N ILE A 7 -13.50 -13.19 17.58
CA ILE A 7 -14.21 -12.61 16.42
C ILE A 7 -14.00 -11.09 16.36
N LEU A 8 -14.06 -10.41 17.51
CA LEU A 8 -13.79 -8.97 17.58
C LEU A 8 -12.36 -8.66 17.13
N SER A 9 -11.37 -9.41 17.63
CA SER A 9 -9.95 -9.20 17.28
C SER A 9 -9.67 -9.50 15.80
N ALA A 10 -10.24 -10.59 15.26
CA ALA A 10 -10.12 -10.93 13.85
C ALA A 10 -10.76 -9.83 12.96
N THR A 11 -11.94 -9.35 13.34
CA THR A 11 -12.63 -8.26 12.62
C THR A 11 -11.81 -6.97 12.65
N LEU A 12 -11.23 -6.61 13.80
CA LEU A 12 -10.35 -5.44 13.93
C LEU A 12 -9.09 -5.58 13.09
N LEU A 13 -8.44 -6.74 13.09
CA LEU A 13 -7.29 -7.04 12.23
C LEU A 13 -7.63 -6.89 10.75
N PHE A 14 -8.74 -7.49 10.30
CA PHE A 14 -9.22 -7.34 8.92
C PHE A 14 -9.50 -5.87 8.57
N LEU A 15 -10.14 -5.11 9.48
CA LEU A 15 -10.43 -3.69 9.28
C LEU A 15 -9.15 -2.86 9.14
N PHE A 16 -8.15 -3.11 9.98
CA PHE A 16 -6.85 -2.45 9.90
C PHE A 16 -6.08 -2.80 8.62
N VAL A 17 -6.13 -4.07 8.19
CA VAL A 17 -5.44 -4.52 6.95
C VAL A 17 -6.07 -3.91 5.71
N ILE A 18 -7.40 -3.78 5.66
CA ILE A 18 -8.11 -3.17 4.52
C ILE A 18 -7.89 -1.64 4.49
N ASP A 19 -7.64 -1.02 5.64
CA ASP A 19 -7.49 0.43 5.84
C ASP A 19 -8.50 1.27 5.02
N PRO A 20 -9.81 1.14 5.30
CA PRO A 20 -10.83 1.85 4.54
C PRO A 20 -10.72 3.36 4.70
N PHE A 21 -10.20 3.87 5.83
CA PHE A 21 -10.16 5.31 6.12
C PHE A 21 -8.92 5.99 5.53
N GLY A 22 -7.74 5.36 5.59
CA GLY A 22 -6.51 5.89 5.02
C GLY A 22 -6.56 6.04 3.49
N ASN A 23 -7.37 5.21 2.83
CA ASN A 23 -7.50 5.22 1.37
C ASN A 23 -8.50 6.26 0.83
N ILE A 24 -9.43 6.80 1.63
CA ILE A 24 -10.44 7.78 1.17
C ILE A 24 -9.80 9.08 0.63
N PRO A 25 -8.86 9.75 1.32
CA PRO A 25 -8.27 11.00 0.82
C PRO A 25 -7.48 10.79 -0.47
N ILE A 26 -6.80 9.65 -0.60
CA ILE A 26 -6.04 9.26 -1.80
C ILE A 26 -7.00 9.07 -2.97
N LEU A 27 -8.06 8.29 -2.77
CA LEU A 27 -9.09 8.06 -3.79
C LEU A 27 -9.72 9.38 -4.25
N LEU A 28 -10.10 10.25 -3.31
CA LEU A 28 -10.63 11.57 -3.62
C LEU A 28 -9.63 12.46 -4.38
N SER A 29 -8.34 12.41 -4.01
CA SER A 29 -7.28 13.17 -4.68
C SER A 29 -7.07 12.72 -6.13
N VAL A 30 -7.05 11.41 -6.38
CA VAL A 30 -6.94 10.84 -7.73
C VAL A 30 -8.18 11.17 -8.57
N MET A 31 -9.36 11.21 -7.95
CA MET A 31 -10.63 11.43 -8.65
C MET A 31 -10.98 12.91 -8.85
N LYS A 32 -10.30 13.86 -8.19
CA LYS A 32 -10.56 15.31 -8.29
C LYS A 32 -10.63 15.88 -9.71
N GLY A 33 -9.97 15.23 -10.69
CA GLY A 33 -9.99 15.64 -12.10
C GLY A 33 -11.07 15.01 -12.98
N VAL A 34 -11.91 14.11 -12.43
CA VAL A 34 -12.86 13.30 -13.21
C VAL A 34 -14.30 13.75 -12.92
N ALA A 35 -15.13 13.91 -13.96
CA ALA A 35 -16.55 14.22 -13.79
C ALA A 35 -17.26 13.19 -12.89
N GLN A 36 -18.07 13.67 -11.93
CA GLN A 36 -18.70 12.86 -10.87
C GLN A 36 -19.52 11.66 -11.39
N LYS A 37 -20.06 11.77 -12.61
CA LYS A 37 -20.81 10.69 -13.27
C LYS A 37 -19.91 9.56 -13.81
N ARG A 38 -18.67 9.87 -14.22
CA ARG A 38 -17.65 8.88 -14.67
C ARG A 38 -16.91 8.26 -13.49
N GLN A 39 -16.71 9.02 -12.41
CA GLN A 39 -16.13 8.55 -11.16
C GLN A 39 -16.80 7.27 -10.63
N TYR A 40 -18.14 7.25 -10.60
CA TYR A 40 -18.90 6.12 -10.09
C TYR A 40 -18.73 4.85 -10.97
N GLN A 41 -18.64 5.03 -12.29
CA GLN A 41 -18.41 3.91 -13.22
C GLN A 41 -17.02 3.30 -13.05
N ILE A 42 -16.00 4.14 -12.83
CA ILE A 42 -14.63 3.68 -12.61
C ILE A 42 -14.55 2.89 -11.29
N VAL A 43 -15.10 3.43 -10.21
CA VAL A 43 -15.10 2.75 -8.89
C VAL A 43 -15.83 1.41 -8.96
N ILE A 44 -16.99 1.34 -9.63
CA ILE A 44 -17.71 0.07 -9.80
C ILE A 44 -16.91 -0.91 -10.64
N ARG A 45 -16.31 -0.46 -11.75
CA ARG A 45 -15.56 -1.35 -12.65
C ARG A 45 -14.32 -1.90 -11.94
N ASP A 46 -13.55 -1.05 -11.28
CA ASP A 46 -12.34 -1.44 -10.59
C ASP A 46 -12.67 -2.29 -9.34
N GLY A 47 -13.76 -1.94 -8.64
CA GLY A 47 -14.30 -2.76 -7.55
C GLY A 47 -14.73 -4.15 -8.02
N LEU A 48 -15.39 -4.27 -9.18
CA LEU A 48 -15.74 -5.55 -9.80
C LEU A 48 -14.52 -6.37 -10.21
N ILE A 49 -13.51 -5.73 -10.78
CA ILE A 49 -12.25 -6.40 -11.14
C ILE A 49 -11.56 -6.92 -9.88
N GLY A 50 -11.44 -6.10 -8.84
CA GLY A 50 -10.88 -6.51 -7.55
C GLY A 50 -11.66 -7.66 -6.91
N LEU A 51 -12.99 -7.60 -6.95
CA LEU A 51 -13.87 -8.67 -6.47
C LEU A 51 -13.64 -9.97 -7.25
N LEU A 52 -13.58 -9.92 -8.59
CA LEU A 52 -13.31 -11.08 -9.42
C LEU A 52 -11.95 -11.70 -9.13
N ILE A 53 -10.92 -10.87 -8.95
CA ILE A 53 -9.57 -11.34 -8.57
C ILE A 53 -9.61 -12.00 -7.20
N LEU A 54 -10.27 -11.40 -6.21
CA LEU A 54 -10.43 -11.98 -4.86
C LEU A 54 -11.14 -13.32 -4.91
N VAL A 55 -12.25 -13.40 -5.65
CA VAL A 55 -13.02 -14.65 -5.81
C VAL A 55 -12.16 -15.71 -6.50
N ALA A 56 -11.45 -15.36 -7.57
CA ALA A 56 -10.53 -16.27 -8.24
C ALA A 56 -9.44 -16.75 -7.26
N PHE A 57 -8.84 -15.85 -6.49
CA PHE A 57 -7.80 -16.20 -5.52
C PHE A 57 -8.33 -17.04 -4.35
N LEU A 58 -9.60 -16.87 -3.97
CA LEU A 58 -10.25 -17.70 -2.96
C LEU A 58 -10.37 -19.16 -3.42
N PHE A 59 -10.72 -19.39 -4.69
CA PHE A 59 -10.86 -20.74 -5.24
C PHE A 59 -9.52 -21.35 -5.67
N PHE A 60 -8.63 -20.57 -6.28
CA PHE A 60 -7.39 -21.06 -6.87
C PHE A 60 -6.14 -20.83 -6.00
N GLY A 61 -6.21 -19.98 -4.97
CA GLY A 61 -5.05 -19.58 -4.19
C GLY A 61 -4.39 -20.75 -3.46
N ALA A 62 -5.15 -21.63 -2.82
CA ALA A 62 -4.60 -22.79 -2.13
C ALA A 62 -3.89 -23.76 -3.09
N GLU A 63 -4.47 -24.01 -4.26
CA GLU A 63 -3.88 -24.89 -5.28
C GLU A 63 -2.66 -24.23 -5.94
N PHE A 64 -2.69 -22.92 -6.17
CA PHE A 64 -1.56 -22.15 -6.69
C PHE A 64 -0.35 -22.22 -5.74
N LEU A 65 -0.57 -22.08 -4.44
CA LEU A 65 0.47 -22.19 -3.43
C LEU A 65 1.08 -23.60 -3.35
N LYS A 66 0.24 -24.64 -3.50
CA LYS A 66 0.72 -26.04 -3.57
C LYS A 66 1.59 -26.30 -4.79
N VAL A 67 1.24 -25.77 -5.96
CA VAL A 67 2.04 -25.91 -7.20
C VAL A 67 3.42 -25.27 -7.02
N LEU A 68 3.49 -24.13 -6.33
CA LEU A 68 4.75 -23.46 -6.02
C LEU A 68 5.56 -24.15 -4.90
N HIS A 69 5.06 -25.25 -4.32
CA HIS A 69 5.66 -25.94 -3.17
C HIS A 69 5.95 -24.98 -1.99
N LEU A 70 5.14 -23.93 -1.86
CA LEU A 70 5.28 -22.96 -0.80
C LEU A 70 4.47 -23.42 0.40
N GLU A 71 5.17 -23.79 1.46
CA GLU A 71 4.55 -23.98 2.76
C GLU A 71 4.09 -22.62 3.31
N THR A 72 2.97 -22.62 4.05
CA THR A 72 2.42 -21.42 4.70
C THR A 72 3.48 -20.67 5.51
N GLU A 73 4.41 -21.40 6.13
CA GLU A 73 5.54 -20.85 6.88
C GLU A 73 6.50 -20.03 6.00
N SER A 74 6.79 -20.51 4.78
CA SER A 74 7.68 -19.82 3.85
C SER A 74 7.08 -18.50 3.36
N ILE A 75 5.76 -18.47 3.14
CA ILE A 75 5.02 -17.26 2.76
C ILE A 75 5.04 -16.23 3.89
N SER A 76 4.85 -16.68 5.13
CA SER A 76 4.91 -15.83 6.32
C SER A 76 6.30 -15.17 6.47
N ILE A 77 7.38 -15.97 6.34
CA ILE A 77 8.76 -15.47 6.41
C ILE A 77 9.04 -14.48 5.26
N ALA A 78 8.67 -14.82 4.03
CA ALA A 78 8.85 -13.94 2.88
C ALA A 78 8.07 -12.62 3.03
N GLY A 79 6.82 -12.69 3.51
CA GLY A 79 6.01 -11.52 3.83
C GLY A 79 6.67 -10.61 4.87
N GLY A 80 7.20 -11.19 5.95
CA GLY A 80 7.95 -10.44 6.96
C GLY A 80 9.18 -9.73 6.40
N VAL A 81 9.96 -10.40 5.53
CA VAL A 81 11.12 -9.80 4.86
C VAL A 81 10.71 -8.68 3.91
N VAL A 82 9.67 -8.87 3.09
CA VAL A 82 9.17 -7.84 2.18
C VAL A 82 8.68 -6.61 2.95
N LEU A 83 7.92 -6.80 4.02
CA LEU A 83 7.46 -5.70 4.88
C LEU A 83 8.63 -4.98 5.56
N PHE A 84 9.64 -5.71 6.02
CA PHE A 84 10.87 -5.12 6.56
C PHE A 84 11.59 -4.26 5.52
N VAL A 85 11.73 -4.76 4.28
CA VAL A 85 12.33 -4.00 3.18
C VAL A 85 11.50 -2.77 2.81
N ILE A 86 10.17 -2.86 2.78
CA ILE A 86 9.29 -1.71 2.54
C ILE A 86 9.46 -0.66 3.64
N ALA A 87 9.48 -1.09 4.91
CA ALA A 87 9.73 -0.19 6.04
C ALA A 87 11.11 0.47 5.94
N LEU A 88 12.16 -0.29 5.58
CA LEU A 88 13.49 0.28 5.31
C LEU A 88 13.47 1.28 4.15
N LYS A 89 12.71 1.03 3.08
CA LYS A 89 12.54 1.99 1.96
C LYS A 89 11.78 3.26 2.39
N MET A 90 10.92 3.19 3.40
CA MET A 90 10.25 4.37 3.96
C MET A 90 11.20 5.20 4.84
N ILE A 91 12.13 4.56 5.55
CA ILE A 91 13.15 5.23 6.39
C ILE A 91 14.29 5.79 5.53
N PHE A 92 14.77 5.01 4.58
CA PHE A 92 15.82 5.36 3.63
C PHE A 92 15.24 5.34 2.21
N PRO A 93 14.56 6.41 1.77
CA PRO A 93 14.07 6.50 0.41
C PRO A 93 15.26 6.48 -0.55
N SER A 94 15.57 5.31 -1.11
CA SER A 94 16.58 5.17 -2.15
C SER A 94 16.07 5.84 -3.42
N ALA A 95 16.90 6.68 -4.06
CA ALA A 95 16.63 7.33 -5.34
C ALA A 95 16.61 6.35 -6.54
N LEU A 96 16.26 5.08 -6.32
CA LEU A 96 16.16 4.03 -7.33
C LEU A 96 14.85 4.19 -8.11
N GLY A 97 14.81 5.23 -8.93
CA GLY A 97 13.76 5.54 -9.89
C GLY A 97 14.24 6.38 -11.07
N GLN A 98 15.56 6.55 -11.23
CA GLN A 98 16.18 7.01 -12.47
C GLN A 98 16.78 5.81 -13.20
N GLU A 99 15.92 4.87 -13.63
CA GLU A 99 16.27 4.07 -14.79
C GLU A 99 15.50 4.58 -15.99
N ASN A 100 16.30 5.02 -16.96
CA ASN A 100 15.93 5.51 -18.27
C ASN A 100 14.93 4.58 -18.95
N THR A 101 13.67 5.01 -19.09
CA THR A 101 12.82 4.54 -20.19
C THR A 101 12.37 5.76 -20.97
N ASN A 102 13.01 5.92 -22.12
CA ASN A 102 12.55 6.80 -23.17
C ASN A 102 11.15 6.35 -23.62
N ALA A 103 10.36 7.35 -24.01
CA ALA A 103 9.11 7.28 -24.78
C ALA A 103 7.80 7.00 -24.01
N VAL A 104 7.06 8.10 -23.81
CA VAL A 104 5.61 8.24 -24.06
C VAL A 104 4.67 7.26 -23.33
N GLU A 105 4.22 7.64 -22.13
CA GLU A 105 2.80 7.72 -21.71
C GLU A 105 2.72 8.11 -20.22
N PRO A 106 1.88 9.09 -19.82
CA PRO A 106 1.84 9.60 -18.45
C PRO A 106 1.03 8.63 -17.56
N PHE A 107 1.67 7.55 -17.12
CA PHE A 107 1.12 6.69 -16.08
C PHE A 107 1.47 7.22 -14.69
N ILE A 108 0.40 7.58 -13.99
CA ILE A 108 0.25 7.91 -12.59
C ILE A 108 0.86 6.81 -11.71
N VAL A 109 2.12 6.95 -11.30
CA VAL A 109 2.74 6.33 -10.10
C VAL A 109 4.15 6.92 -9.84
N PRO A 110 4.55 7.18 -8.58
CA PRO A 110 3.88 7.92 -7.53
C PRO A 110 4.62 9.26 -7.30
N ILE A 111 4.09 10.35 -7.83
CA ILE A 111 4.58 11.72 -7.54
C ILE A 111 4.29 12.11 -6.06
N SER A 112 3.57 11.26 -5.31
CA SER A 112 3.21 11.46 -3.90
C SER A 112 4.25 11.00 -2.88
N ILE A 113 5.22 10.15 -3.26
CA ILE A 113 6.30 9.73 -2.36
C ILE A 113 7.36 10.85 -2.18
N PRO A 114 7.78 11.59 -3.23
CA PRO A 114 8.78 12.65 -3.08
C PRO A 114 8.30 13.86 -2.28
N MET A 115 7.01 14.22 -2.35
CA MET A 115 6.54 15.48 -1.72
C MET A 115 6.35 15.40 -0.20
N LEU A 116 6.03 14.23 0.36
CA LEU A 116 5.93 14.05 1.83
C LEU A 116 7.30 13.86 2.50
N ALA A 117 8.33 13.51 1.74
CA ALA A 117 9.71 13.45 2.24
C ALA A 117 10.33 14.84 2.53
N GLY A 118 9.71 15.93 2.05
CA GLY A 118 10.20 17.30 2.27
C GLY A 118 10.06 17.82 3.71
N THR A 119 9.20 17.23 4.54
CA THR A 119 8.90 17.75 5.89
C THR A 119 9.64 17.06 7.04
N PHE A 120 10.29 15.91 6.82
CA PHE A 120 11.10 15.25 7.84
C PHE A 120 12.57 15.70 7.79
N ASN A 121 12.78 17.00 7.68
CA ASN A 121 14.05 17.66 8.03
C ASN A 121 14.27 17.62 9.54
N VAL A 122 14.38 16.41 10.12
CA VAL A 122 14.91 16.20 11.48
C VAL A 122 16.32 16.83 11.60
N SER A 123 17.00 16.97 10.47
CA SER A 123 18.27 17.68 10.33
C SER A 123 18.20 19.19 10.59
N ASN A 124 17.05 19.87 10.41
CA ASN A 124 16.97 21.32 10.66
C ASN A 124 16.87 21.65 12.16
N VAL A 125 16.20 20.84 12.97
CA VAL A 125 16.04 21.14 14.41
C VAL A 125 17.35 20.95 15.16
N ILE A 126 18.19 20.01 14.74
CA ILE A 126 19.52 19.78 15.33
C ILE A 126 20.50 20.90 14.89
N GLY A 127 20.42 21.36 13.64
CA GLY A 127 21.30 22.41 13.11
C GLY A 127 21.07 23.82 13.69
N TYR A 128 19.86 24.14 14.17
CA TYR A 128 19.59 25.44 14.82
C TYR A 128 19.94 25.48 16.31
N GLY A 129 20.08 24.32 16.98
CA GLY A 129 20.48 24.24 18.38
C GLY A 129 21.98 24.46 18.61
N GLU A 130 22.82 24.17 17.62
CA GLU A 130 24.28 24.26 17.72
C GLU A 130 24.85 25.65 17.40
N LYS A 131 24.04 26.54 16.82
CA LYS A 131 24.45 27.93 16.47
C LYS A 131 24.14 28.98 17.54
N LEU A 132 23.64 28.56 18.71
CA LEU A 132 23.25 29.44 19.82
C LEU A 132 23.92 29.10 21.17
N SER A 133 24.95 28.25 21.17
CA SER A 133 25.81 28.02 22.36
C SER A 133 27.28 28.30 22.09
#